data_AF-A0A3D1R5H7-F1
#
_entry.id   AF-A0A3D1R5H7-F1
#
_cell.length_a   1.000
_cell.length_b   1.000
_cell.length_c   1.000
_cell.angle_alpha   90.00
_cell.angle_beta   90.00
_cell.angle_gamma   90.00
#
_symmetry.space_group_name_H-M   'P 1'
#
loop_
_entity.id
_entity.type
_entity.pdbx_description
1 polymer ?
#
loop_
_entity_poly.entity_id
_entity_poly.type
_entity_poly.pdbx_seq_one_letter_code
_entity_poly.pdbx_strand_id
1 'polypeptide(L)'
;LAKGGEPPTREEVIRAGEQIAAEVDTEHGGLGRGAKFPMVSALLALLRAHRRGAEPQVLERARLTLDRMAAGALYDQLGGGFHRYSVDAEWSVPHFEKML
;
A
#
# COMPACT_ATOMS: atom_id res chain seq x y z
N LEU A 1 0.43 28.13 -2.60
CA LEU A 1 1.01 27.41 -1.44
C LEU A 1 -0.08 27.31 -0.39
N ALA A 2 -0.71 26.14 -0.23
CA ALA A 2 -1.78 25.97 0.75
C ALA A 2 -1.22 26.25 2.16
N LYS A 3 -1.91 27.10 2.94
CA LYS A 3 -1.60 27.33 4.35
C LYS A 3 -1.67 25.97 5.07
N GLY A 4 -0.58 25.56 5.71
CA GLY A 4 -0.54 24.32 6.48
C GLY A 4 -1.56 24.39 7.60
N GLY A 5 -2.60 23.54 7.53
CA GLY A 5 -3.51 23.33 8.63
C GLY A 5 -2.81 22.71 9.84
N GLU A 6 -3.49 22.67 10.98
CA GLU A 6 -3.00 21.93 12.14
C GLU A 6 -2.66 20.48 11.75
N PRO A 7 -1.57 19.91 12.30
CA PRO A 7 -1.23 18.52 12.04
C PRO A 7 -2.36 17.59 12.54
N PRO A 8 -2.60 16.45 11.88
CA PRO A 8 -3.66 15.53 12.29
C PRO A 8 -3.39 15.00 13.69
N THR A 9 -4.47 14.89 14.47
CA THR A 9 -4.48 14.28 15.80
C THR A 9 -4.14 12.79 15.73
N ARG A 10 -3.82 12.20 16.89
CA ARG A 10 -3.55 10.76 17.00
C ARG A 10 -4.73 9.94 16.50
N GLU A 11 -5.94 10.32 16.89
CA GLU A 11 -7.19 9.63 16.58
C GLU A 11 -7.52 9.72 15.08
N GLU A 12 -7.26 10.87 14.43
CA GLU A 12 -7.44 11.01 12.98
C GLU A 12 -6.48 10.11 12.20
N VAL A 13 -5.22 10.00 12.62
CA VAL A 13 -4.25 9.12 11.96
C VAL A 13 -4.65 7.64 12.11
N ILE A 14 -5.11 7.23 13.30
CA ILE A 14 -5.60 5.87 13.54
C ILE A 14 -6.79 5.57 12.65
N ARG A 15 -7.81 6.45 12.65
CA ARG A 15 -9.03 6.29 11.86
C ARG A 15 -8.74 6.20 10.36
N ALA A 16 -7.85 7.05 9.85
CA ALA A 16 -7.46 7.00 8.44
C ALA A 16 -6.79 5.66 8.08
N GLY A 17 -5.92 5.14 8.95
CA GLY A 17 -5.31 3.83 8.76
C GLY A 17 -6.32 2.69 8.76
N GLU A 18 -7.28 2.71 9.69
CA GLU A 18 -8.34 1.69 9.76
C GLU A 18 -9.26 1.71 8.54
N GLN A 19 -9.63 2.91 8.06
CA GLN A 19 -10.41 3.06 6.83
C GLN A 19 -9.68 2.49 5.61
N ILE A 20 -8.39 2.80 5.46
CA ILE A 20 -7.56 2.24 4.38
C ILE A 20 -7.46 0.72 4.55
N ALA A 21 -7.25 0.22 5.76
CA ALA A 21 -7.13 -1.22 6.03
C ALA A 21 -8.39 -2.00 5.64
N ALA A 22 -9.58 -1.40 5.80
CA ALA A 22 -10.85 -1.99 5.39
C ALA A 22 -11.01 -2.11 3.87
N GLU A 23 -10.28 -1.31 3.08
CA GLU A 23 -10.30 -1.36 1.62
C GLU A 23 -9.21 -2.26 1.02
N VAL A 24 -8.22 -2.66 1.82
CA VAL A 24 -7.14 -3.53 1.36
C VAL A 24 -7.68 -4.92 1.04
N ASP A 25 -7.33 -5.41 -0.15
CA ASP A 25 -7.61 -6.78 -0.58
C ASP A 25 -7.03 -7.78 0.44
N THR A 26 -7.90 -8.61 1.00
CA THR A 26 -7.54 -9.51 2.09
C THR A 26 -6.80 -10.76 1.63
N GLU A 27 -6.81 -11.06 0.33
CA GLU A 27 -6.17 -12.23 -0.26
C GLU A 27 -4.81 -11.87 -0.90
N HIS A 28 -4.78 -10.80 -1.69
CA HIS A 28 -3.61 -10.39 -2.45
C HIS A 28 -2.96 -9.08 -1.97
N GLY A 29 -3.51 -8.41 -0.97
CA GLY A 29 -3.01 -7.11 -0.51
C GLY A 29 -3.17 -6.01 -1.55
N GLY A 30 -2.81 -4.78 -1.20
CA GLY A 30 -3.00 -3.61 -2.05
C GLY A 30 -4.45 -3.14 -2.11
N LEU A 31 -4.65 -2.03 -2.81
CA LEU A 31 -5.95 -1.40 -3.02
C LEU A 31 -6.42 -1.66 -4.46
N GLY A 32 -7.75 -1.75 -4.64
CA GLY A 32 -8.37 -1.99 -5.93
C GLY A 32 -8.52 -3.48 -6.27
N ARG A 33 -9.33 -3.77 -7.31
CA ARG A 33 -9.71 -5.12 -7.74
C ARG A 33 -9.11 -5.55 -9.09
N GLY A 34 -8.38 -4.66 -9.76
CA GLY A 34 -7.74 -4.90 -11.05
C GLY A 34 -6.27 -4.52 -10.96
N ALA A 35 -5.78 -3.67 -11.86
CA ALA A 35 -4.42 -3.16 -11.81
C ALA A 35 -4.07 -2.57 -10.43
N LYS A 36 -2.95 -3.01 -9.84
CA LYS A 36 -2.50 -2.61 -8.50
C LYS A 36 -1.22 -1.79 -8.54
N PHE A 37 -1.20 -0.73 -7.74
CA PHE A 37 -0.08 0.18 -7.57
C PHE A 37 0.51 0.05 -6.16
N PRO A 38 1.83 0.24 -5.96
CA PRO A 38 2.47 0.26 -4.65
C PRO A 38 1.88 1.23 -3.60
N MET A 39 1.01 2.18 -4.01
CA MET A 39 0.29 3.17 -3.19
C MET A 39 1.05 3.57 -1.90
N VAL A 40 2.26 4.10 -2.06
CA VAL A 40 3.22 4.33 -0.96
C VAL A 40 2.61 5.16 0.18
N SER A 41 1.82 6.18 -0.15
CA SER A 41 1.14 7.01 0.85
C SER A 41 0.14 6.23 1.71
N ALA A 42 -0.56 5.26 1.13
CA ALA A 42 -1.50 4.40 1.85
C ALA A 42 -0.75 3.43 2.77
N LEU A 43 0.31 2.78 2.28
CA LEU A 43 1.18 1.94 3.12
C LEU A 43 1.77 2.72 4.30
N LEU A 44 2.25 3.93 4.05
CA LEU A 44 2.75 4.80 5.11
C LEU A 44 1.66 5.20 6.11
N ALA A 45 0.42 5.42 5.66
CA ALA A 45 -0.70 5.71 6.55
C ALA A 45 -1.00 4.51 7.47
N LEU A 46 -1.06 3.28 6.93
CA LEU A 46 -1.23 2.05 7.71
C LEU A 46 -0.14 1.89 8.78
N LEU A 47 1.13 2.03 8.38
CA LEU A 47 2.27 1.89 9.30
C LEU A 47 2.27 2.99 10.38
N ARG A 48 1.89 4.23 10.01
CA ARG A 48 1.79 5.35 10.95
C ARG A 48 0.63 5.19 11.94
N ALA A 49 -0.49 4.62 11.50
CA ALA A 49 -1.64 4.31 12.33
C ALA A 49 -1.31 3.18 13.30
N HIS A 50 -0.71 2.09 12.82
CA HIS A 50 -0.26 1.00 13.68
C HIS A 50 0.72 1.48 14.77
N ARG A 51 1.74 2.28 14.40
CA ARG A 51 2.67 2.89 15.38
C ARG A 51 2.00 3.77 16.44
N ARG A 52 0.78 4.23 16.18
CA ARG A 52 -0.01 5.04 17.12
C ARG A 52 -0.99 4.21 17.94
N GLY A 53 -1.08 2.90 17.73
CA GLY A 53 -1.96 1.99 18.48
C GLY A 53 -3.30 1.73 17.81
N ALA A 54 -3.36 1.80 16.46
CA ALA A 54 -4.47 1.22 15.72
C ALA A 54 -4.51 -0.31 15.88
N GLU A 55 -5.65 -0.91 15.56
CA GLU A 55 -5.87 -2.35 15.65
C GLU A 55 -4.79 -3.18 14.91
N PRO A 56 -4.41 -4.38 15.41
CA PRO A 56 -3.37 -5.21 14.80
C PRO A 56 -3.58 -5.49 13.31
N GLN A 57 -4.85 -5.61 12.89
CA GLN A 57 -5.23 -5.84 11.49
C GLN A 57 -4.67 -4.77 10.54
N VAL A 58 -4.51 -3.52 10.99
CA VAL A 58 -3.93 -2.44 10.18
C VAL A 58 -2.51 -2.77 9.73
N LEU A 59 -1.70 -3.34 10.63
CA LEU A 59 -0.35 -3.80 10.28
C LEU A 59 -0.39 -5.04 9.38
N GLU A 60 -1.30 -5.96 9.65
CA GLU A 60 -1.46 -7.18 8.83
C GLU A 60 -1.75 -6.83 7.37
N ARG A 61 -2.62 -5.84 7.11
CA ARG A 61 -2.90 -5.34 5.75
C ARG A 61 -1.68 -4.72 5.09
N ALA A 62 -0.88 -3.94 5.83
CA ALA A 62 0.36 -3.38 5.30
C ALA A 62 1.38 -4.48 4.95
N ARG A 63 1.56 -5.47 5.84
CA ARG A 63 2.46 -6.60 5.63
C ARG A 63 2.05 -7.44 4.45
N LEU A 64 0.79 -7.86 4.39
CA LEU A 64 0.26 -8.63 3.25
C LEU A 64 0.54 -7.93 1.92
N THR A 65 0.27 -6.62 1.86
CA THR A 65 0.53 -5.82 0.65
C THR A 65 2.02 -5.81 0.28
N LEU A 66 2.90 -5.53 1.24
CA LEU A 66 4.34 -5.49 1.02
C LEU A 66 4.91 -6.86 0.61
N ASP A 67 4.47 -7.92 1.27
CA ASP A 67 4.90 -9.30 1.00
C ASP A 67 4.48 -9.73 -0.42
N ARG A 68 3.24 -9.39 -0.83
CA ARG A 68 2.73 -9.69 -2.17
C ARG A 68 3.43 -8.88 -3.25
N MET A 69 3.74 -7.61 -2.99
CA MET A 69 4.55 -6.79 -3.90
C MET A 69 5.97 -7.36 -4.07
N ALA A 70 6.61 -7.80 -2.98
CA ALA A 70 7.98 -8.30 -3.00
C ALA A 70 8.11 -9.72 -3.58
N ALA A 71 7.12 -10.58 -3.35
CA ALA A 71 7.08 -11.94 -3.88
C ALA A 71 6.52 -12.02 -5.31
N GLY A 72 5.73 -11.02 -5.73
CA GLY A 72 5.17 -10.94 -7.07
C GLY A 72 6.18 -10.44 -8.11
N ALA A 73 5.74 -10.43 -9.37
CA ALA A 73 6.55 -9.96 -10.50
C ALA A 73 6.66 -8.42 -10.56
N LEU A 74 6.05 -7.71 -9.61
CA LEU A 74 6.25 -6.27 -9.44
C LEU A 74 7.69 -5.94 -9.04
N TYR A 75 8.35 -6.78 -8.25
CA TYR A 75 9.78 -6.66 -7.97
C TYR A 75 10.58 -7.43 -9.03
N ASP A 76 11.47 -6.74 -9.72
CA ASP A 76 12.39 -7.37 -10.66
C ASP A 76 13.43 -8.20 -9.88
N GLN A 77 13.24 -9.52 -9.86
CA GLN A 77 14.10 -10.45 -9.13
C GLN A 77 15.51 -10.56 -9.74
N LEU A 78 15.71 -10.13 -10.99
CA LEU A 78 16.99 -10.24 -11.71
C LEU A 78 17.76 -8.92 -11.70
N GLY A 79 17.08 -7.83 -12.05
CA GLY A 79 17.65 -6.48 -12.12
C GLY A 79 17.51 -5.67 -10.83
N GLY A 80 16.62 -6.09 -9.93
CA GLY A 80 16.27 -5.36 -8.72
C GLY A 80 15.32 -4.18 -8.98
N GLY A 81 14.68 -3.72 -7.90
CA GLY A 81 13.75 -2.58 -7.94
C GLY A 81 12.32 -2.99 -8.31
N PHE A 82 11.41 -2.01 -8.22
CA PHE A 82 9.99 -2.23 -8.47
C PHE A 82 9.56 -1.63 -9.82
N HIS A 83 8.79 -2.40 -10.58
CA HIS A 83 7.97 -1.89 -11.67
C HIS A 83 6.92 -0.91 -11.12
N ARG A 84 6.39 -0.05 -12.00
CA ARG A 84 5.47 1.01 -11.57
C ARG A 84 4.18 0.48 -10.96
N TYR A 85 3.59 -0.54 -11.58
CA TYR A 85 2.35 -1.16 -11.17
C TYR A 85 2.20 -2.55 -11.80
N SER A 86 1.31 -3.35 -11.23
CA SER A 86 0.88 -4.62 -11.80
C SER A 86 -0.47 -4.44 -12.50
N VAL A 87 -0.66 -5.09 -13.64
CA VAL A 87 -1.91 -5.00 -14.41
C VAL A 87 -3.01 -5.91 -13.88
N ASP A 88 -2.67 -6.81 -12.97
CA ASP A 88 -3.58 -7.74 -12.30
C ASP A 88 -3.65 -7.49 -10.79
N ALA A 89 -4.55 -8.23 -10.12
CA ALA A 89 -4.78 -8.09 -8.68
C ALA A 89 -3.77 -8.91 -7.87
N GLU A 90 -3.16 -9.92 -8.47
CA GLU A 90 -2.29 -10.88 -7.81
C GLU A 90 -0.85 -10.40 -7.70
N TRP A 91 -0.51 -9.26 -8.32
CA TRP A 91 0.85 -8.75 -8.49
C TRP A 91 1.72 -9.61 -9.41
N SER A 92 1.10 -10.36 -10.31
CA SER A 92 1.76 -11.41 -11.11
C SER A 92 2.26 -10.91 -12.46
N VAL A 93 1.66 -9.87 -13.03
CA VAL A 93 2.09 -9.28 -14.30
C VAL A 93 2.44 -7.81 -14.10
N PRO A 94 3.71 -7.40 -14.24
CA PRO A 94 4.08 -5.99 -14.14
C PRO A 94 3.71 -5.27 -15.44
N HIS A 95 3.46 -3.97 -15.34
CA HIS A 95 3.34 -3.12 -16.52
C HIS A 95 4.73 -2.83 -17.11
N PHE A 96 4.98 -3.35 -18.31
CA PHE A 96 6.28 -3.25 -18.99
C PHE A 96 6.48 -1.98 -19.82
N GLU A 97 5.47 -1.12 -19.95
CA GLU A 97 5.64 0.11 -20.71
C GLU A 97 6.47 1.13 -19.92
N LYS A 98 7.59 1.55 -20.51
CA LYS A 98 8.37 2.70 -20.05
C LYS A 98 7.56 3.97 -20.35
N MET A 99 7.16 4.73 -19.33
CA MET A 99 6.92 6.16 -19.57
C MET A 99 8.28 6.82 -19.72
N LEU A 100 8.58 7.20 -20.98
CA LEU A 100 9.65 8.11 -21.36
C LEU A 100 9.46 9.48 -20.69
#